data_AF-A0A4P7DA28-F1
#
_entry.id   AF-A0A4P7DA28-F1
#
_cell.length_a   1.000
_cell.length_b   1.000
_cell.length_c   1.000
_cell.angle_alpha   90.00
_cell.angle_beta   90.00
_cell.angle_gamma   90.00
#
_symmetry.space_group_name_H-M   'P 1'
#
loop_
_entity.id
_entity.type
_entity.pdbx_description
1 polymer ?
#
loop_
_entity_poly.entity_id
_entity_poly.type
_entity_poly.pdbx_seq_one_letter_code
_entity_poly.pdbx_strand_id
1 'polypeptide(L)'
;MQPDACSQQRSCEALKAPRFPILTWDEWQPGRSPRRVFKIDWLIPGESLVSILWKFACANALPGEVLMRLMCPDVDPLAGVIPLRSTLNLTELRRLLRLSENVLRTSLLDNLPRDRYHAAFRYCRQCAAHGYHSVLHQLAEEDRCAAHRQELRTRCPQCHRQSPFVINSSVIEAPFRCVWCRAHFCYGRLVVRSTTQAMRRQDRHAIRDRVLLRLGTDASGVSNG
;
A
#
# COMPACT_ATOMS: atom_id res chain seq x y z
N MET A 1 -60.43 -26.93 -3.86
CA MET A 1 -60.21 -25.94 -2.78
C MET A 1 -59.13 -26.49 -1.87
N GLN A 2 -57.96 -25.84 -1.89
CA GLN A 2 -56.73 -26.27 -1.21
C GLN A 2 -56.65 -25.71 0.23
N PRO A 3 -55.90 -26.36 1.13
CA PRO A 3 -55.74 -25.94 2.51
C PRO A 3 -54.46 -25.12 2.78
N ASP A 4 -54.57 -24.28 3.82
CA ASP A 4 -53.59 -23.85 4.83
C ASP A 4 -52.12 -23.59 4.44
N ALA A 5 -51.76 -22.30 4.39
CA ALA A 5 -50.39 -21.82 4.44
C ALA A 5 -50.08 -21.21 5.81
N CYS A 6 -49.19 -21.88 6.52
CA CYS A 6 -48.63 -21.53 7.81
C CYS A 6 -47.93 -20.15 7.77
N SER A 7 -48.27 -19.30 8.72
CA SER A 7 -47.62 -18.02 9.02
C SER A 7 -46.17 -18.23 9.45
N GLN A 8 -45.22 -17.72 8.68
CA GLN A 8 -43.86 -17.43 9.16
C GLN A 8 -43.57 -15.94 8.97
N GLN A 9 -43.79 -15.17 10.03
CA GLN A 9 -43.22 -13.83 10.18
C GLN A 9 -41.69 -13.95 10.20
N ARG A 10 -41.05 -13.69 9.05
CA ARG A 10 -39.65 -13.28 9.06
C ARG A 10 -39.60 -11.85 9.57
N SER A 11 -39.10 -11.67 10.78
CA SER A 11 -38.75 -10.36 11.30
C SER A 11 -37.77 -9.71 10.33
N CYS A 12 -38.25 -8.69 9.62
CA CYS A 12 -37.38 -7.74 8.94
C CYS A 12 -36.77 -6.88 10.05
N GLU A 13 -35.68 -7.36 10.66
CA GLU A 13 -34.80 -6.47 11.41
C GLU A 13 -34.32 -5.41 10.42
N ALA A 14 -34.86 -4.19 10.59
CA ALA A 14 -34.42 -3.02 9.87
C ALA A 14 -32.91 -2.88 10.11
N LEU A 15 -32.11 -3.26 9.11
CA LEU A 15 -30.67 -3.07 9.11
C LEU A 15 -30.42 -1.59 9.37
N LYS A 16 -29.94 -1.28 10.59
CA LYS A 16 -29.53 0.05 10.97
C LYS A 16 -28.64 0.60 9.86
N ALA A 17 -29.07 1.71 9.27
CA ALA A 17 -28.29 2.42 8.27
C ALA A 17 -26.87 2.63 8.82
N PRO A 18 -25.83 2.21 8.10
CA PRO A 18 -24.47 2.40 8.56
C PRO A 18 -24.23 3.91 8.72
N ARG A 19 -24.04 4.35 9.96
CA ARG A 19 -23.49 5.66 10.28
C ARG A 19 -22.10 5.66 9.66
N PHE A 20 -21.87 6.36 8.55
CA PHE A 20 -20.66 7.16 8.25
C PHE A 20 -20.77 7.74 6.83
N PRO A 21 -20.27 8.97 6.63
CA PRO A 21 -20.57 9.78 5.47
C PRO A 21 -19.85 9.19 4.27
N ILE A 22 -20.62 8.73 3.30
CA ILE A 22 -20.15 8.69 1.93
C ILE A 22 -20.07 10.17 1.56
N LEU A 23 -18.87 10.76 1.58
CA LEU A 23 -18.68 12.04 0.92
C LEU A 23 -18.89 11.74 -0.57
N THR A 24 -20.12 11.95 -1.03
CA THR A 24 -20.40 12.15 -2.44
C THR A 24 -19.56 13.34 -2.90
N TRP A 25 -19.16 13.33 -4.17
CA TRP A 25 -18.23 14.30 -4.78
C TRP A 25 -18.56 15.78 -4.45
N ASP A 26 -19.83 16.06 -4.12
CA ASP A 26 -20.37 17.37 -3.72
C ASP A 26 -19.95 17.90 -2.34
N GLU A 27 -19.25 17.11 -1.50
CA GLU A 27 -18.83 17.53 -0.15
C GLU A 27 -17.36 17.97 -0.04
N TRP A 28 -16.65 18.13 -1.17
CA TRP A 28 -15.35 18.80 -1.19
C TRP A 28 -15.53 20.31 -0.95
N GLN A 29 -15.40 20.76 0.30
CA GLN A 29 -15.33 22.18 0.63
C GLN A 29 -13.87 22.65 0.76
N PRO A 30 -13.41 23.63 -0.03
CA PRO A 30 -12.11 24.24 0.16
C PRO A 30 -12.05 24.93 1.54
N GLY A 31 -11.17 24.47 2.43
CA GLY A 31 -10.87 25.16 3.69
C GLY A 31 -10.95 24.32 4.96
N ARG A 32 -11.55 23.12 4.93
CA ARG A 32 -11.43 22.15 6.04
C ARG A 32 -10.30 21.18 5.74
N SER A 33 -9.19 21.29 6.48
CA SER A 33 -8.18 20.23 6.46
C SER A 33 -8.82 18.93 6.95
N PRO A 34 -8.89 17.86 6.11
CA PRO A 34 -9.46 16.60 6.56
C PRO A 34 -8.65 16.13 7.77
N ARG A 35 -9.36 15.75 8.85
CA ARG A 35 -8.73 15.09 10.00
C ARG A 35 -8.02 13.85 9.45
N ARG A 36 -6.70 13.88 9.35
CA ARG A 36 -5.91 12.78 8.77
C ARG A 36 -6.10 11.52 9.63
N VAL A 37 -6.82 10.50 9.11
CA VAL A 37 -7.22 9.30 9.88
C VAL A 37 -6.16 8.19 9.84
N PHE A 38 -5.01 8.44 9.24
CA PHE A 38 -3.94 7.45 9.08
C PHE A 38 -3.24 7.14 10.41
N LYS A 39 -3.17 5.85 10.78
CA LYS A 39 -2.56 5.37 12.03
C LYS A 39 -1.30 4.56 11.77
N ILE A 40 -0.24 4.82 12.54
CA ILE A 40 1.05 4.14 12.40
C ILE A 40 0.96 2.63 12.70
N ASP A 41 0.06 2.22 13.59
CA ASP A 41 -0.14 0.81 13.98
C ASP A 41 -0.66 -0.08 12.83
N TRP A 42 -1.11 0.53 11.73
CA TRP A 42 -1.49 -0.19 10.51
C TRP A 42 -0.30 -0.61 9.66
N LEU A 43 0.89 -0.07 9.94
CA LEU A 43 2.10 -0.39 9.21
C LEU A 43 2.72 -1.69 9.70
N ILE A 44 3.23 -2.44 8.75
CA ILE A 44 4.05 -3.63 9.00
C ILE A 44 5.51 -3.25 8.71
N PRO A 45 6.50 -3.84 9.41
CA PRO A 45 7.91 -3.58 9.11
C PRO A 45 8.24 -3.71 7.62
N GLY A 46 9.09 -2.82 7.11
CA GLY A 46 9.53 -2.81 5.71
C GLY A 46 8.42 -2.59 4.68
N GLU A 47 7.29 -2.02 5.08
CA GLU A 47 6.23 -1.65 4.14
C GLU A 47 6.75 -0.60 3.15
N SER A 48 6.56 -0.83 1.85
CA SER A 48 6.97 0.11 0.81
C SER A 48 6.15 1.40 0.86
N LEU A 49 6.74 2.52 0.40
CA LEU A 49 6.03 3.79 0.32
C LEU A 49 4.75 3.70 -0.52
N VAL A 50 4.75 2.93 -1.62
CA VAL A 50 3.54 2.69 -2.44
C VAL A 50 2.39 2.14 -1.60
N SER A 51 2.65 1.12 -0.77
CA SER A 51 1.65 0.51 0.12
C SER A 51 1.18 1.47 1.21
N ILE A 52 2.11 2.25 1.78
CA ILE A 52 1.79 3.29 2.76
C ILE A 52 0.86 4.34 2.16
N LEU A 53 1.16 4.82 0.94
CA LEU A 53 0.36 5.80 0.23
C LEU A 53 -1.02 5.25 -0.16
N TRP A 54 -1.13 3.98 -0.54
CA TRP A 54 -2.43 3.33 -0.73
C TRP A 54 -3.29 3.37 0.54
N LYS A 55 -2.71 2.99 1.69
CA LYS A 55 -3.41 3.06 2.98
C LYS A 55 -3.79 4.49 3.34
N PHE A 56 -2.87 5.43 3.15
CA PHE A 56 -3.09 6.85 3.43
C PHE A 56 -4.21 7.43 2.54
N ALA A 57 -4.18 7.18 1.23
CA ALA A 57 -5.20 7.64 0.31
C ALA A 57 -6.57 7.06 0.66
N CYS A 58 -6.65 5.75 0.90
CA CYS A 58 -7.88 5.08 1.29
C CYS A 58 -8.45 5.63 2.61
N ALA A 59 -7.61 5.84 3.62
CA ALA A 59 -8.03 6.31 4.93
C ALA A 59 -8.56 7.75 4.94
N ASN A 60 -8.15 8.55 3.95
CA ASN A 60 -8.51 9.96 3.83
C ASN A 60 -9.41 10.24 2.63
N ALA A 61 -9.87 9.20 1.92
CA ALA A 61 -10.62 9.30 0.67
C ALA A 61 -9.98 10.28 -0.34
N LEU A 62 -8.64 10.26 -0.44
CA LEU A 62 -7.91 11.19 -1.30
C LEU A 62 -7.81 10.65 -2.74
N PRO A 63 -8.20 11.45 -3.75
CA PRO A 63 -7.91 11.14 -5.15
C PRO A 63 -6.39 11.04 -5.40
N GLY A 64 -5.99 10.20 -6.35
CA GLY A 64 -4.58 9.95 -6.64
C GLY A 64 -3.84 11.21 -7.07
N GLU A 65 -4.47 12.02 -7.92
CA GLU A 65 -3.92 13.29 -8.38
C GLU A 65 -3.68 14.28 -7.23
N VAL A 66 -4.65 14.41 -6.32
CA VAL A 66 -4.52 15.30 -5.15
C VAL A 66 -3.35 14.86 -4.28
N LEU A 67 -3.21 13.56 -4.03
CA LEU A 67 -2.09 13.03 -3.25
C LEU A 67 -0.74 13.26 -3.94
N MET A 68 -0.67 13.10 -5.28
CA MET A 68 0.53 13.42 -6.04
C MET A 68 0.94 14.89 -5.89
N ARG A 69 0.00 15.83 -6.05
CA ARG A 69 0.27 17.26 -5.92
C ARG A 69 0.70 17.67 -4.51
N LEU A 70 0.18 16.98 -3.49
CA LEU A 70 0.60 17.19 -2.10
C LEU A 70 2.02 16.66 -1.82
N MET A 71 2.42 15.58 -2.49
CA MET A 71 3.71 14.91 -2.27
C MET A 71 4.83 15.49 -3.13
N CYS A 72 4.54 15.76 -4.40
CA CYS A 72 5.47 16.19 -5.43
C CYS A 72 4.78 17.23 -6.34
N PRO A 73 4.67 18.50 -5.92
CA PRO A 73 3.90 19.52 -6.65
C PRO A 73 4.40 19.80 -8.07
N ASP A 74 5.71 19.61 -8.31
CA ASP A 74 6.37 19.92 -9.58
C ASP A 74 6.41 18.73 -10.56
N VAL A 75 5.83 17.59 -10.19
CA VAL A 75 5.81 16.38 -11.02
C VAL A 75 4.43 16.20 -11.64
N ASP A 76 4.39 15.88 -12.94
CA ASP A 76 3.16 15.45 -13.61
C ASP A 76 2.57 14.24 -12.86
N PRO A 77 1.34 14.35 -12.31
CA PRO A 77 0.70 13.26 -11.57
C PRO A 77 0.54 11.95 -12.34
N LEU A 78 0.51 11.99 -13.68
CA LEU A 78 0.41 10.79 -14.52
C LEU A 78 1.77 10.13 -14.77
N ALA A 79 2.83 10.93 -14.99
CA ALA A 79 4.19 10.42 -15.11
C ALA A 79 4.69 9.83 -13.78
N GLY A 80 4.50 10.58 -12.69
CA GLY A 80 4.87 10.18 -11.34
C GLY A 80 6.38 10.07 -11.10
N VAL A 81 6.74 9.39 -10.01
CA VAL A 81 8.13 9.24 -9.55
C VAL A 81 8.44 7.80 -9.12
N ILE A 82 9.69 7.37 -9.28
CA ILE A 82 10.17 6.13 -8.67
C ILE A 82 10.35 6.39 -7.17
N PRO A 83 9.92 5.50 -6.26
CA PRO A 83 10.02 5.71 -4.82
C PRO A 83 11.44 5.51 -4.27
N LEU A 84 12.37 6.38 -4.68
CA LEU A 84 13.77 6.40 -4.23
C LEU A 84 13.96 7.45 -3.14
N ARG A 85 14.92 7.21 -2.23
CA ARG A 85 15.33 8.19 -1.21
C ARG A 85 15.86 9.50 -1.81
N SER A 86 16.54 9.42 -2.95
CA SER A 86 17.13 10.55 -3.67
C SER A 86 16.11 11.42 -4.41
N THR A 87 14.96 10.86 -4.80
CA THR A 87 13.95 11.53 -5.62
C THR A 87 12.86 12.22 -4.81
N LEU A 88 12.72 11.86 -3.53
CA LEU A 88 11.61 12.28 -2.68
C LEU A 88 12.09 13.11 -1.51
N ASN A 89 11.39 14.23 -1.24
CA ASN A 89 11.66 15.05 -0.08
C ASN A 89 11.16 14.36 1.19
N LEU A 90 12.08 13.75 1.95
CA LEU A 90 11.76 13.05 3.19
C LEU A 90 11.12 13.96 4.23
N THR A 91 11.53 15.23 4.34
CA THR A 91 10.96 16.19 5.30
C THR A 91 9.48 16.43 5.01
N GLU A 92 9.11 16.63 3.74
CA GLU A 92 7.72 16.81 3.34
C GLU A 92 6.90 15.54 3.52
N LEU A 93 7.45 14.37 3.17
CA LEU A 93 6.79 13.09 3.41
C LEU A 93 6.52 12.84 4.91
N ARG A 94 7.48 13.18 5.79
CA ARG A 94 7.29 13.10 7.25
C ARG A 94 6.14 13.98 7.70
N ARG A 95 6.07 15.22 7.20
CA ARG A 95 5.00 16.17 7.54
C ARG A 95 3.63 15.68 7.05
N LEU A 96 3.56 15.18 5.83
CA LEU A 96 2.34 14.69 5.19
C LEU A 96 1.79 13.44 5.88
N LEU A 97 2.64 12.42 6.05
CA LEU A 97 2.26 11.10 6.54
C LEU A 97 2.32 10.97 8.07
N ARG A 98 2.97 11.92 8.76
CA ARG A 98 3.24 11.89 10.21
C ARG A 98 3.98 10.63 10.65
N LEU A 99 4.96 10.22 9.83
CA LEU A 99 5.82 9.07 10.09
C LEU A 99 7.22 9.52 10.54
N SER A 100 7.90 8.65 11.29
CA SER A 100 9.30 8.85 11.64
C SER A 100 10.20 8.67 10.41
N GLU A 101 11.38 9.28 10.45
CA GLU A 101 12.34 9.15 9.36
C GLU A 101 12.76 7.70 9.11
N ASN A 102 12.97 6.94 10.19
CA ASN A 102 13.40 5.55 10.09
C ASN A 102 12.36 4.68 9.35
N VAL A 103 11.07 4.92 9.59
CA VAL A 103 10.00 4.26 8.84
C VAL A 103 10.13 4.60 7.36
N LEU A 104 10.22 5.89 7.00
CA LEU A 104 10.30 6.31 5.60
C LEU A 104 11.57 5.79 4.89
N ARG A 105 12.74 5.84 5.55
CA ARG A 105 13.99 5.31 5.01
C ARG A 105 13.87 3.83 4.68
N THR A 106 13.20 3.05 5.54
CA THR A 106 12.97 1.61 5.32
C THR A 106 11.75 1.32 4.42
N SER A 107 11.01 2.33 3.99
CA SER A 107 9.90 2.22 3.01
C SER A 107 10.31 2.56 1.59
N LEU A 108 11.48 3.18 1.40
CA LEU A 108 11.99 3.67 0.13
C LEU A 108 13.14 2.81 -0.36
N LEU A 109 13.29 2.72 -1.67
CA LEU A 109 14.48 2.17 -2.29
C LEU A 109 15.66 3.15 -2.13
N ASP A 110 16.87 2.61 -2.08
CA ASP A 110 18.08 3.42 -2.16
C ASP A 110 18.64 3.44 -3.58
N ASN A 111 19.55 4.38 -3.84
CA ASN A 111 20.25 4.57 -5.10
C ASN A 111 21.71 4.10 -5.02
N LEU A 112 22.01 3.12 -4.17
CA LEU A 112 23.37 2.59 -4.08
C LEU A 112 23.69 1.77 -5.34
N PRO A 113 24.95 1.80 -5.84
CA PRO A 113 25.37 1.03 -7.01
C PRO A 113 25.11 -0.48 -6.93
N ARG A 114 24.88 -1.00 -5.71
CA ARG A 114 24.56 -2.41 -5.43
C ARG A 114 23.05 -2.70 -5.41
N ASP A 115 22.20 -1.69 -5.36
CA ASP A 115 20.76 -1.86 -5.18
C ASP A 115 20.04 -1.83 -6.52
N ARG A 116 20.16 -2.94 -7.25
CA ARG A 116 19.35 -3.15 -8.46
C ARG A 116 17.91 -3.39 -8.02
N TYR A 117 16.97 -2.71 -8.65
CA TYR A 117 15.55 -2.90 -8.42
C TYR A 117 14.79 -3.18 -9.71
N HIS A 118 13.63 -3.79 -9.58
CA HIS A 118 12.73 -4.01 -10.71
C HIS A 118 11.83 -2.81 -10.97
N ALA A 119 11.80 -2.36 -12.22
CA ALA A 119 10.87 -1.32 -12.67
C ALA A 119 9.40 -1.80 -12.70
N ALA A 120 9.18 -3.11 -12.79
CA ALA A 120 7.85 -3.70 -12.66
C ALA A 120 7.51 -3.95 -11.18
N PHE A 121 6.26 -3.68 -10.80
CA PHE A 121 5.73 -4.00 -9.47
C PHE A 121 5.74 -5.52 -9.25
N ARG A 122 6.59 -5.98 -8.32
CA ARG A 122 6.65 -7.38 -7.87
C ARG A 122 5.80 -7.54 -6.62
N TYR A 123 5.16 -8.68 -6.44
CA TYR A 123 4.29 -8.87 -5.30
C TYR A 123 4.18 -10.33 -4.86
N CYS A 124 3.95 -10.50 -3.55
CA CYS A 124 3.46 -11.74 -2.98
C CYS A 124 1.94 -11.67 -2.84
N ARG A 125 1.22 -12.69 -3.34
CA ARG A 125 -0.24 -12.72 -3.31
C ARG A 125 -0.81 -12.75 -1.89
N GLN A 126 -0.12 -13.40 -0.95
CA GLN A 126 -0.55 -13.46 0.45
C GLN A 126 -0.33 -12.11 1.15
N CYS A 127 0.83 -11.47 0.96
CA CYS A 127 1.06 -10.09 1.41
C CYS A 127 -0.02 -9.13 0.89
N ALA A 128 -0.31 -9.19 -0.41
CA ALA A 128 -1.35 -8.36 -1.01
C ALA A 128 -2.75 -8.64 -0.43
N ALA A 129 -3.05 -9.89 -0.04
CA ALA A 129 -4.30 -10.24 0.63
C ALA A 129 -4.46 -9.58 2.00
N HIS A 130 -3.33 -9.25 2.66
CA HIS A 130 -3.28 -8.53 3.92
C HIS A 130 -3.19 -7.00 3.75
N GLY A 131 -3.36 -6.49 2.54
CA GLY A 131 -3.19 -5.06 2.26
C GLY A 131 -1.77 -4.57 2.58
N TYR A 132 -0.77 -5.38 2.21
CA TYR A 132 0.64 -5.09 2.46
C TYR A 132 1.50 -5.36 1.23
N HIS A 133 2.47 -4.48 1.00
CA HIS A 133 3.56 -4.69 0.05
C HIS A 133 4.89 -4.23 0.66
N SER A 134 5.89 -5.11 0.66
CA SER A 134 7.23 -4.84 1.22
C SER A 134 8.11 -4.10 0.22
N VAL A 135 8.95 -3.18 0.68
CA VAL A 135 10.02 -2.59 -0.15
C VAL A 135 10.97 -3.66 -0.68
N LEU A 136 11.21 -4.73 0.11
CA LEU A 136 12.10 -5.83 -0.24
C LEU A 136 11.68 -6.53 -1.54
N HIS A 137 10.37 -6.53 -1.86
CA HIS A 137 9.90 -7.20 -3.05
C HIS A 137 10.49 -6.62 -4.34
N GLN A 138 10.95 -5.36 -4.31
CA GLN A 138 11.47 -4.69 -5.48
C GLN A 138 12.97 -4.86 -5.69
N LEU A 139 13.70 -5.35 -4.69
CA LEU A 139 15.13 -5.62 -4.82
C LEU A 139 15.35 -6.79 -5.79
N ALA A 140 16.36 -6.69 -6.65
CA ALA A 140 16.66 -7.69 -7.66
C ALA A 140 17.11 -9.03 -7.02
N GLU A 141 17.77 -8.96 -5.87
CA GLU A 141 18.30 -10.11 -5.14
C GLU A 141 17.21 -10.86 -4.34
N GLU A 142 15.97 -10.35 -4.33
CA GLU A 142 14.85 -10.98 -3.63
C GLU A 142 13.90 -11.65 -4.63
N ASP A 143 14.08 -12.95 -4.85
CA ASP A 143 13.16 -13.73 -5.71
C ASP A 143 11.96 -14.32 -4.98
N ARG A 144 12.03 -14.36 -3.65
CA ARG A 144 11.00 -14.95 -2.81
C ARG A 144 10.61 -14.00 -1.69
N CYS A 145 9.33 -14.01 -1.33
CA CYS A 145 8.82 -13.23 -0.20
C CYS A 145 9.48 -13.68 1.11
N ALA A 146 9.99 -12.73 1.90
CA ALA A 146 10.63 -13.01 3.19
C ALA A 146 9.67 -13.68 4.19
N ALA A 147 8.39 -13.27 4.20
CA ALA A 147 7.36 -13.85 5.05
C ALA A 147 6.93 -15.25 4.57
N HIS A 148 6.36 -15.32 3.36
CA HIS A 148 5.66 -16.52 2.90
C HIS A 148 6.52 -17.50 2.11
N ARG A 149 7.78 -17.15 1.81
CA ARG A 149 8.72 -17.94 1.02
C ARG A 149 8.16 -18.36 -0.36
N GLN A 150 7.27 -17.55 -0.94
CA GLN A 150 6.75 -17.77 -2.29
C GLN A 150 7.48 -16.88 -3.30
N GLU A 151 7.59 -17.35 -4.54
CA GLU A 151 8.11 -16.54 -5.64
C GLU A 151 7.32 -15.24 -5.80
N LEU A 152 8.04 -14.15 -6.01
CA LEU A 152 7.45 -12.86 -6.29
C LEU A 152 6.95 -12.80 -7.73
N ARG A 153 5.71 -12.37 -7.91
CA ARG A 153 5.07 -12.27 -9.23
C ARG A 153 5.23 -10.85 -9.77
N THR A 154 5.42 -10.72 -11.07
CA THR A 154 5.46 -9.42 -11.78
C THR A 154 4.22 -9.16 -12.62
N ARG A 155 3.52 -10.21 -13.07
CA ARG A 155 2.38 -10.12 -13.99
C ARG A 155 1.05 -10.24 -13.25
N CYS A 156 0.05 -9.49 -13.67
CA CYS A 156 -1.32 -9.62 -13.17
C CYS A 156 -1.87 -11.03 -13.42
N PRO A 157 -2.58 -11.66 -12.47
CA PRO A 157 -3.16 -12.99 -12.67
C PRO A 157 -4.36 -13.01 -13.63
N GLN A 158 -4.91 -11.85 -14.00
CA GLN A 158 -6.07 -11.74 -14.88
C GLN A 158 -5.69 -11.27 -16.29
N CYS A 159 -4.98 -10.14 -16.41
CA CYS A 159 -4.63 -9.58 -17.72
C CYS A 159 -3.18 -9.84 -18.15
N HIS A 160 -2.36 -10.49 -17.32
CA HIS A 160 -0.96 -10.83 -17.58
C HIS A 160 0.01 -9.65 -17.85
N ARG A 161 -0.48 -8.42 -17.80
CA ARG A 161 0.34 -7.19 -17.88
C ARG A 161 1.09 -6.95 -16.58
N GLN A 162 2.22 -6.26 -16.69
CA GLN A 162 3.02 -5.80 -15.55
C GLN A 162 2.55 -4.40 -15.15
N SER A 163 2.31 -4.18 -13.86
CA SER A 163 2.06 -2.82 -13.36
C SER A 163 3.42 -2.15 -13.09
N PRO A 164 3.60 -0.86 -13.38
CA PRO A 164 4.85 -0.17 -13.10
C PRO A 164 5.04 0.00 -11.58
N PHE A 165 6.29 -0.03 -11.12
CA PHE A 165 6.66 0.34 -9.76
C PHE A 165 7.03 1.82 -9.72
N VAL A 166 6.00 2.66 -9.78
CA VAL A 166 6.09 4.12 -9.70
C VAL A 166 4.99 4.62 -8.77
N ILE A 167 5.16 5.81 -8.21
CA ILE A 167 4.11 6.55 -7.52
C ILE A 167 3.55 7.57 -8.52
N ASN A 168 2.36 7.30 -9.03
CA ASN A 168 1.58 8.21 -9.87
C ASN A 168 0.09 8.10 -9.48
N SER A 169 -0.76 8.96 -10.03
CA SER A 169 -2.20 8.99 -9.71
C SER A 169 -2.88 7.66 -9.99
N SER A 170 -2.61 7.05 -11.15
CA SER A 170 -3.19 5.77 -11.57
C SER A 170 -2.84 4.61 -10.64
N VAL A 171 -1.58 4.55 -10.16
CA VAL A 171 -1.12 3.57 -9.19
C VAL A 171 -1.78 3.82 -7.84
N ILE A 172 -1.83 5.06 -7.35
CA ILE A 172 -2.46 5.40 -6.05
C ILE A 172 -3.94 4.98 -6.05
N GLU A 173 -4.64 5.14 -7.17
CA GLU A 173 -6.04 4.75 -7.35
C GLU A 173 -6.24 3.24 -7.56
N ALA A 174 -5.17 2.45 -7.61
CA ALA A 174 -5.20 0.99 -7.77
C ALA A 174 -4.66 0.26 -6.53
N PRO A 175 -5.16 0.52 -5.30
CA PRO A 175 -4.61 -0.09 -4.10
C PRO A 175 -4.69 -1.62 -4.17
N PHE A 176 -3.52 -2.27 -4.19
CA PHE A 176 -3.36 -3.73 -4.31
C PHE A 176 -4.04 -4.33 -5.56
N ARG A 177 -4.16 -3.54 -6.63
CA ARG A 177 -4.81 -3.91 -7.89
C ARG A 177 -3.91 -3.60 -9.07
N CYS A 178 -4.11 -4.34 -10.15
CA CYS A 178 -3.50 -4.04 -11.43
C CYS A 178 -3.98 -2.68 -11.95
N VAL A 179 -3.06 -1.80 -12.38
CA VAL A 179 -3.42 -0.50 -12.95
C VAL A 179 -4.21 -0.62 -14.26
N TRP A 180 -4.05 -1.73 -14.97
CA TRP A 180 -4.65 -1.95 -16.30
C TRP A 180 -6.09 -2.49 -16.23
N CYS A 181 -6.32 -3.55 -15.45
CA CYS A 181 -7.62 -4.23 -15.39
C CYS A 181 -8.31 -4.17 -14.02
N ARG A 182 -7.69 -3.49 -13.04
CA ARG A 182 -8.17 -3.33 -11.66
C ARG A 182 -8.40 -4.64 -10.89
N ALA A 183 -8.00 -5.78 -11.45
CA ALA A 183 -8.01 -7.06 -10.75
C ALA A 183 -7.04 -7.04 -9.56
N HIS A 184 -7.41 -7.72 -8.48
CA HIS A 184 -6.57 -7.82 -7.30
C HIS A 184 -5.33 -8.67 -7.53
N PHE A 185 -4.24 -8.30 -6.86
CA PHE A 185 -3.02 -9.11 -6.81
C PHE A 185 -3.12 -10.31 -5.87
N CYS A 186 -4.09 -10.34 -4.95
CA CYS A 186 -4.26 -11.41 -3.97
C CYS A 186 -4.99 -12.66 -4.52
N TYR A 187 -5.13 -13.68 -3.68
CA TYR A 187 -6.13 -14.74 -3.87
C TYR A 187 -7.48 -14.24 -3.34
N GLY A 188 -8.56 -14.39 -4.11
CA GLY A 188 -9.92 -14.02 -3.67
C GLY A 188 -10.19 -12.51 -3.55
N ARG A 189 -11.38 -12.13 -3.05
CA ARG A 189 -11.75 -10.73 -2.77
C ARG A 189 -11.00 -10.25 -1.53
N LEU A 190 -10.27 -9.15 -1.67
CA LEU A 190 -9.79 -8.37 -0.53
C LEU A 190 -10.99 -7.87 0.27
N VAL A 191 -10.96 -8.02 1.59
CA VAL A 191 -11.80 -7.18 2.46
C VAL A 191 -11.14 -5.80 2.45
N VAL A 192 -11.42 -5.02 1.40
CA VAL A 192 -10.81 -3.71 1.06
C VAL A 192 -10.84 -2.71 2.23
N ARG A 193 -11.64 -2.97 3.27
CA ARG A 193 -11.83 -2.11 4.44
C ARG A 193 -11.22 -2.62 5.74
N SER A 194 -10.59 -3.80 5.76
CA SER A 194 -9.97 -4.30 6.99
C SER A 194 -8.59 -3.66 7.17
N THR A 195 -8.54 -2.58 7.94
CA THR A 195 -7.30 -2.01 8.50
C THR A 195 -6.75 -2.87 9.64
N THR A 196 -7.30 -4.07 9.86
CA THR A 196 -6.93 -4.96 10.96
C THR A 196 -5.70 -5.78 10.57
N GLN A 197 -4.73 -5.86 11.48
CA GLN A 197 -3.42 -6.48 11.29
C GLN A 197 -3.56 -8.00 11.04
N ALA A 198 -3.73 -8.39 9.78
CA ALA A 198 -4.07 -9.77 9.39
C ALA A 198 -2.85 -10.68 9.17
N MET A 199 -1.64 -10.12 9.10
CA MET A 199 -0.41 -10.88 8.88
C MET A 199 0.08 -11.52 10.20
N ARG A 200 0.51 -12.78 10.19
CA ARG A 200 0.92 -13.49 11.42
C ARG A 200 2.18 -12.85 12.03
N ARG A 201 2.35 -12.99 13.34
CA ARG A 201 3.53 -12.44 14.06
C ARG A 201 4.85 -12.95 13.47
N GLN A 202 4.90 -14.24 13.10
CA GLN A 202 6.10 -14.86 12.50
C GLN A 202 6.45 -14.23 11.15
N ASP A 203 5.45 -14.00 10.30
CA ASP A 203 5.63 -13.35 8.99
C ASP A 203 6.19 -11.93 9.15
N ARG A 204 5.67 -11.17 10.13
CA ARG A 204 6.17 -9.82 10.44
C ARG A 204 7.61 -9.83 10.93
N HIS A 205 7.99 -10.80 11.75
CA HIS A 205 9.38 -10.98 12.19
C HIS A 205 10.30 -11.33 11.03
N ALA A 206 9.91 -12.29 10.18
CA ALA A 206 10.72 -12.68 9.02
C ALA A 206 10.98 -11.51 8.06
N ILE A 207 9.97 -10.65 7.84
CA ILE A 207 10.15 -9.42 7.06
C ILE A 207 11.11 -8.47 7.77
N ARG A 208 10.90 -8.19 9.06
CA ARG A 208 11.73 -7.26 9.83
C ARG A 208 13.20 -7.69 9.82
N ASP A 209 13.47 -8.96 10.04
CA ASP A 209 14.83 -9.50 10.07
C ASP A 209 15.49 -9.36 8.69
N ARG A 210 14.74 -9.62 7.60
CA ARG A 210 15.24 -9.41 6.23
C ARG A 210 15.48 -7.95 5.90
N VAL A 211 14.62 -7.04 6.39
CA VAL A 211 14.81 -5.59 6.26
C VAL A 211 16.09 -5.15 6.95
N LEU A 212 16.32 -5.58 8.19
CA LEU A 212 17.55 -5.25 8.92
C LEU A 212 18.80 -5.75 8.20
N LEU A 213 18.75 -6.98 7.66
CA LEU A 213 19.85 -7.56 6.89
C LEU A 213 20.16 -6.82 5.58
N ARG A 214 19.14 -6.25 4.92
CA ARG A 214 19.29 -5.62 3.59
C ARG A 214 19.45 -4.10 3.65
N LEU A 215 18.75 -3.45 4.57
CA LEU A 215 18.59 -1.99 4.63
C LEU A 215 19.11 -1.40 5.94
N GLY A 216 19.55 -2.23 6.91
CA GLY A 216 20.07 -1.80 8.20
C GLY A 216 21.59 -1.55 8.23
N THR A 217 22.32 -1.95 7.19
CA THR A 217 23.77 -1.71 7.07
C THR A 217 24.08 -0.35 6.47
N ASP A 218 23.66 0.72 7.16
CA ASP A 218 24.15 2.09 6.92
C ASP A 218 25.15 2.53 8.03
N ALA A 219 25.65 1.62 8.89
CA ALA A 219 26.41 1.97 10.10
C ALA A 219 27.89 1.50 10.16
N SER A 220 28.46 0.92 9.09
CA SER A 220 29.84 0.40 9.13
C SER A 220 30.55 0.47 7.78
N GLY A 221 30.56 1.67 7.19
CA GLY A 221 31.30 2.01 5.98
C GLY A 221 32.17 3.26 6.13
N VAL A 222 32.69 3.52 7.33
CA VAL A 222 33.83 4.42 7.53
C VAL A 222 34.91 3.62 8.24
N SER A 223 35.88 3.12 7.47
CA SER A 223 37.20 2.69 7.95
C SER A 223 38.17 2.57 6.77
N ASN A 224 39.11 3.51 6.77
CA ASN A 224 40.49 3.47 6.27
C ASN A 224 40.78 3.53 4.76
N GLY A 225 41.42 4.65 4.39
CA GLY A 225 42.09 4.95 3.14
C GLY A 225 42.42 6.42 3.08
#